data_AF-A0A1S4ENU9-F1
#
_entry.id   AF-A0A1S4ENU9-F1
#
_cell.length_a   1.000
_cell.length_b   1.000
_cell.length_c   1.000
_cell.angle_alpha   90.00
_cell.angle_beta   90.00
_cell.angle_gamma   90.00
#
_symmetry.space_group_name_H-M   'P 1'
#
loop_
_entity.id
_entity.type
_entity.pdbx_description
1 polymer ?
#
loop_
_entity_poly.entity_id
_entity_poly.type
_entity_poly.pdbx_seq_one_letter_code
_entity_poly.pdbx_strand_id
1 'polypeptide(L)'
;MIERRLNEGAYRSVDTLYEDVKWMVHNSVIFNGGTSAITKDLRYLLKNLRMELYDLDSCACCYIHAYTRPELWFILPCPSPHLLVWAQLKGANE
;
A
#
# COMPACT_ATOMS: atom_id res chain seq x y z
N MET A 1 16.67 8.63 -0.06
CA MET A 1 17.29 7.33 -0.44
C MET A 1 16.32 6.44 -1.17
N ILE A 2 15.20 6.05 -0.53
CA ILE A 2 14.19 5.15 -1.13
C ILE A 2 13.63 5.71 -2.45
N GLU A 3 13.24 6.98 -2.47
CA GLU A 3 12.77 7.66 -3.69
C GLU A 3 13.79 7.60 -4.84
N ARG A 4 15.08 7.84 -4.54
CA ARG A 4 16.14 7.73 -5.54
C ARG A 4 16.25 6.30 -6.09
N ARG A 5 16.21 5.29 -5.22
CA ARG A 5 16.24 3.86 -5.62
C ARG A 5 15.00 3.47 -6.46
N LEU A 6 13.84 4.05 -6.17
CA LEU A 6 12.63 3.88 -6.99
C LEU A 6 12.85 4.43 -8.39
N ASN A 7 13.36 5.67 -8.50
CA ASN A 7 13.62 6.32 -9.79
C ASN A 7 14.71 5.62 -10.61
N GLU A 8 15.67 4.96 -9.94
CA GLU A 8 16.72 4.14 -10.56
C GLU A 8 16.24 2.72 -10.93
N GLY A 9 14.99 2.35 -10.62
CA GLY A 9 14.46 1.01 -10.87
C GLY A 9 15.16 -0.08 -10.04
N ALA A 10 15.71 0.27 -8.88
CA ALA A 10 16.54 -0.64 -8.09
C ALA A 10 15.75 -1.71 -7.31
N TYR A 11 14.42 -1.55 -7.21
CA TYR A 11 13.53 -2.52 -6.56
C TYR A 11 13.00 -3.51 -7.59
N ARG A 12 13.29 -4.80 -7.37
CA ARG A 12 12.85 -5.89 -8.25
C ARG A 12 11.44 -6.38 -7.93
N SER A 13 10.96 -6.09 -6.74
CA SER A 13 9.60 -6.37 -6.28
C SER A 13 9.18 -5.36 -5.22
N VAL A 14 7.86 -5.27 -5.00
CA VAL A 14 7.30 -4.43 -3.93
C VAL A 14 7.72 -4.87 -2.53
N ASP A 15 8.04 -6.16 -2.34
CA ASP A 15 8.59 -6.68 -1.09
C ASP A 15 9.95 -6.04 -0.77
N THR A 16 10.81 -5.87 -1.79
CA THR A 16 12.13 -5.26 -1.57
C THR A 16 12.04 -3.79 -1.16
N LEU A 17 11.00 -3.07 -1.60
CA LEU A 17 10.67 -1.73 -1.12
C LEU A 17 10.18 -1.77 0.34
N TYR A 18 9.29 -2.72 0.65
CA TYR A 18 8.75 -2.90 1.99
C TYR A 18 9.83 -3.20 3.04
N GLU A 19 10.81 -4.04 2.70
CA GLU A 19 11.95 -4.34 3.58
C GLU A 19 12.84 -3.12 3.84
N ASP A 20 13.08 -2.27 2.83
CA ASP A 20 13.81 -1.01 3.02
C ASP A 20 13.08 -0.06 4.00
N VAL A 21 11.75 0.02 3.90
CA VAL A 21 10.94 0.83 4.84
C VAL A 21 10.93 0.22 6.24
N LYS A 22 10.90 -1.12 6.36
CA LYS A 22 11.09 -1.80 7.66
C LYS A 22 12.43 -1.44 8.29
N TRP A 23 13.51 -1.43 7.51
CA TRP A 23 14.83 -1.02 7.98
C TRP A 23 14.84 0.43 8.47
N MET A 24 14.11 1.32 7.81
CA MET A 24 13.94 2.70 8.30
C MET A 24 13.27 2.76 9.68
N VAL A 25 12.21 1.97 9.91
CA VAL A 25 11.58 1.85 11.23
C VAL A 25 12.57 1.28 12.25
N HIS A 26 13.27 0.20 11.90
CA HIS A 26 14.25 -0.46 12.77
C HIS A 26 15.36 0.51 13.22
N ASN A 27 15.94 1.26 12.28
CA ASN A 27 16.97 2.26 12.58
C ASN A 27 16.44 3.34 13.52
N SER A 28 15.19 3.79 13.33
CA SER A 28 14.57 4.75 14.24
C SER A 28 14.33 4.19 15.63
N VAL A 29 13.97 2.90 15.77
CA VAL A 29 13.83 2.26 17.09
C VAL A 29 15.17 2.29 17.83
N ILE A 30 16.27 1.98 17.14
CA ILE A 30 17.61 1.97 17.73
C ILE A 30 18.05 3.38 18.14
N PHE A 31 17.89 4.37 17.25
CA PHE A 31 18.44 5.71 17.45
C PHE A 31 17.53 6.62 18.29
N ASN A 32 16.23 6.63 18.00
CA ASN A 32 15.26 7.53 18.64
C ASN A 32 14.47 6.84 19.77
N GLY A 33 14.65 5.54 19.98
CA GLY A 33 13.86 4.75 20.91
C GLY A 33 12.48 4.35 20.36
N GLY A 34 11.95 3.26 20.92
CA GLY A 34 10.69 2.65 20.46
C GLY A 34 9.46 3.52 20.65
N THR A 35 9.42 4.41 21.64
CA THR A 35 8.23 5.21 22.00
C THR A 35 8.25 6.64 21.48
N SER A 36 9.34 7.07 20.83
CA SER A 36 9.44 8.41 20.27
C SER A 36 8.38 8.67 19.19
N ALA A 37 8.01 9.95 19.04
CA ALA A 37 7.02 10.37 18.05
C ALA A 37 7.42 9.92 16.63
N ILE A 38 8.67 10.17 16.24
CA ILE A 38 9.18 9.79 14.93
C ILE A 38 9.09 8.28 14.67
N THR A 39 9.40 7.44 15.66
CA THR A 39 9.27 5.98 15.50
C THR A 39 7.81 5.55 15.40
N LYS A 40 6.88 6.24 16.09
CA LYS A 40 5.43 6.00 15.94
C LYS A 40 4.95 6.37 14.53
N ASP A 41 5.36 7.52 14.02
CA ASP A 41 5.02 7.98 12.66
C ASP A 41 5.56 7.02 11.60
N LEU A 42 6.80 6.53 11.77
CA LEU A 42 7.41 5.55 10.87
C LEU A 42 6.69 4.18 10.90
N ARG A 43 6.22 3.73 12.06
CA ARG A 43 5.37 2.52 12.14
C ARG A 43 4.03 2.72 11.44
N TYR A 44 3.44 3.91 11.58
CA TYR A 44 2.21 4.25 10.87
C TYR A 44 2.43 4.24 9.35
N LEU A 45 3.53 4.83 8.89
CA LEU A 45 3.95 4.77 7.49
C LEU A 45 4.10 3.33 6.99
N LEU A 46 4.80 2.47 7.72
CA LEU A 46 4.98 1.06 7.36
C LEU A 46 3.64 0.31 7.30
N LYS A 47 2.70 0.62 8.20
CA LYS A 47 1.36 0.05 8.20
C LYS A 47 0.58 0.48 6.95
N ASN A 48 0.61 1.77 6.60
CA ASN A 48 -0.07 2.26 5.40
C ASN A 48 0.52 1.65 4.13
N LEU A 49 1.85 1.58 4.02
CA LEU A 49 2.50 0.93 2.89
C LEU A 49 2.01 -0.52 2.74
N ARG A 50 1.86 -1.27 3.83
CA ARG A 50 1.31 -2.63 3.77
C ARG A 50 -0.12 -2.68 3.21
N MET A 51 -0.96 -1.70 3.54
CA MET A 51 -2.32 -1.62 2.99
C MET A 51 -2.30 -1.29 1.49
N GLU A 52 -1.46 -0.34 1.07
CA GLU A 52 -1.26 -0.01 -0.35
C GLU A 52 -0.79 -1.23 -1.16
N LEU A 53 0.16 -2.01 -0.62
CA LEU A 53 0.63 -3.23 -1.27
C LEU A 53 -0.45 -4.31 -1.35
N TYR A 54 -1.29 -4.44 -0.31
CA TYR A 54 -2.41 -5.38 -0.34
C TYR A 54 -3.42 -5.03 -1.44
N ASP A 55 -3.74 -3.75 -1.62
CA ASP A 55 -4.66 -3.30 -2.67
C ASP A 55 -4.04 -3.49 -4.06
N LEU A 56 -2.74 -3.21 -4.20
CA LEU A 56 -1.99 -3.45 -5.43
C LEU A 56 -1.94 -4.94 -5.80
N ASP A 57 -1.65 -5.81 -4.84
CA ASP A 57 -1.60 -7.27 -5.03
C ASP A 57 -2.98 -7.86 -5.33
N SER A 58 -4.04 -7.27 -4.75
CA SER A 58 -5.42 -7.69 -5.00
C SER A 58 -5.82 -7.49 -6.47
N CYS A 59 -5.49 -6.33 -7.04
CA CYS A 59 -5.58 -6.08 -8.48
C CYS A 59 -4.86 -4.77 -8.85
N ALA A 60 -3.74 -4.86 -9.58
CA ALA A 60 -2.97 -3.70 -10.00
C ALA A 60 -3.77 -2.74 -10.90
N CYS A 61 -4.69 -3.26 -11.73
CA CYS A 61 -5.54 -2.43 -12.59
C CYS A 61 -6.53 -1.59 -11.76
N CYS A 62 -7.20 -2.22 -10.78
CA CYS A 62 -8.08 -1.50 -9.85
C CYS A 62 -7.31 -0.48 -9.02
N TYR A 63 -6.10 -0.84 -8.55
CA TYR A 63 -5.23 0.07 -7.82
C TYR A 63 -4.92 1.34 -8.64
N ILE A 64 -4.49 1.16 -9.91
CA ILE A 64 -4.19 2.29 -10.81
C ILE A 64 -5.44 3.12 -11.10
N HIS A 65 -6.60 2.51 -11.36
CA HIS A 65 -7.85 3.25 -11.60
C HIS A 65 -8.29 4.05 -10.36
N ALA A 66 -8.21 3.45 -9.17
CA ALA A 66 -8.56 4.10 -7.91
C ALA A 66 -7.60 5.25 -7.55
N TYR A 67 -6.32 5.11 -7.92
CA TYR A 67 -5.29 6.12 -7.72
C TYR A 67 -5.41 7.30 -8.70
N THR A 68 -5.53 7.00 -10.01
CA THR A 68 -5.58 8.03 -11.06
C THR A 68 -6.95 8.70 -11.20
N ARG A 69 -8.02 8.02 -10.76
CA ARG A 69 -9.41 8.49 -10.77
C ARG A 69 -9.87 9.14 -12.09
N PRO A 70 -9.72 8.46 -13.25
CA PRO A 70 -10.36 8.91 -14.48
C PRO A 70 -11.88 9.00 -14.32
N GLU A 71 -12.55 9.65 -15.26
CA GLU A 71 -14.01 9.63 -15.32
C GLU A 71 -14.50 8.17 -15.33
N LEU A 72 -15.51 7.87 -14.50
CA LEU A 72 -16.08 6.52 -14.39
C LEU A 72 -15.06 5.42 -13.99
N TRP A 73 -13.98 5.76 -13.28
CA TRP A 73 -12.88 4.84 -12.92
C TRP A 73 -13.32 3.47 -12.37
N PHE A 74 -14.41 3.43 -11.59
CA PHE A 74 -14.88 2.21 -10.93
C PHE A 74 -15.54 1.20 -11.89
N ILE A 75 -16.08 1.66 -13.02
CA ILE A 75 -16.69 0.78 -14.03
C ILE A 75 -15.74 0.41 -15.16
N LEU A 76 -14.49 0.93 -15.14
CA LEU A 76 -13.48 0.55 -16.11
C LEU A 76 -13.10 -0.93 -15.92
N PRO A 77 -13.15 -1.75 -16.98
CA PRO A 77 -12.88 -3.16 -16.85
C PRO A 77 -11.39 -3.44 -16.61
N CYS A 78 -11.10 -4.46 -15.80
CA CYS A 78 -9.77 -5.05 -15.72
C CYS A 78 -9.57 -6.07 -16.85
N PRO A 79 -8.31 -6.39 -17.25
CA PRO A 79 -8.03 -7.37 -18.30
C PRO A 79 -8.69 -8.74 -18.06
N SER A 80 -8.71 -9.17 -16.80
CA SER A 80 -9.57 -10.25 -16.31
C SER A 80 -10.71 -9.61 -15.52
N PRO A 81 -11.96 -9.65 -16.01
CA PRO A 81 -13.09 -9.08 -15.30
C PRO A 81 -13.30 -9.72 -13.92
N HIS A 82 -13.64 -8.88 -12.93
CA HIS A 82 -13.96 -9.35 -11.58
C HIS A 82 -15.36 -9.96 -11.51
N LEU A 83 -15.53 -10.95 -10.65
CA LEU A 83 -16.84 -11.53 -10.37
C LEU A 83 -17.72 -10.49 -9.66
N LEU A 84 -18.84 -10.13 -10.28
CA LEU A 84 -19.86 -9.32 -9.64
C LEU A 84 -20.67 -10.18 -8.68
N VAL A 85 -20.73 -9.77 -7.43
CA VAL A 85 -21.45 -10.47 -6.36
C VAL A 85 -22.37 -9.53 -5.63
N TRP A 86 -23.46 -10.07 -5.09
CA TRP A 86 -24.26 -9.40 -4.08
C TRP A 86 -23.65 -9.75 -2.72
N ALA A 87 -23.11 -8.76 -2.02
CA ALA A 87 -22.53 -8.92 -0.70
C ALA A 87 -23.33 -8.13 0.34
N GLN A 88 -23.62 -8.74 1.48
CA GLN A 88 -24.27 -8.10 2.62
C GLN A 88 -23.31 -8.10 3.82
N LEU A 89 -22.98 -6.92 4.33
CA LEU A 89 -22.22 -6.78 5.57
C LEU A 89 -23.17 -6.91 6.76
N LYS A 90 -22.67 -7.49 7.87
CA LYS A 90 -23.43 -7.57 9.12
C LYS A 90 -23.79 -6.16 9.59
N GLY A 91 -25.08 -5.93 9.90
CA GLY A 91 -25.61 -4.63 10.33
C GLY A 91 -25.92 -3.65 9.19
N ALA A 92 -25.75 -4.04 7.91
CA ALA A 92 -26.08 -3.15 6.79
C ALA A 92 -27.60 -3.04 6.50
N ASN A 93 -28.42 -3.94 7.05
CA ASN A 93 -29.87 -4.02 6.83
C ASN A 93 -30.66 -4.26 8.14
N GLU A 94 -30.11 -3.86 9.29
CA GLU A 94 -30.84 -3.82 10.58
C GLU A 94 -31.42 -2.43 10.83
#